data_AF-A0A2V5S2F9-F1
#
_entry.id   AF-A0A2V5S2F9-F1
#
_cell.length_a   1.000
_cell.length_b   1.000
_cell.length_c   1.000
_cell.angle_alpha   90.00
_cell.angle_beta   90.00
_cell.angle_gamma   90.00
#
_symmetry.space_group_name_H-M   'P 1'
#
loop_
_entity.id
_entity.type
_entity.pdbx_description
1 polymer ?
#
loop_
_entity_poly.entity_id
_entity_poly.type
_entity_poly.pdbx_seq_one_letter_code
_entity_poly.pdbx_strand_id
1 'polypeptide(L)'
;MKMLSFLAEEFHDITPPVDYSLIPPWLVFVIVFVALSLLGLVVWLFAKRRKPPLPPKLPRDIALEELERTSLEIEKMSPYQFSIRVSDILRKYVTQQYGLPATRQTSIEFLTALAKASPFSAEEKSLLEDFLNRCDLIKFARYEATTSDSELLLGEAIRFVKGGELETAEPEMSRIRST
;
A
#
# COMPACT_ATOMS: atom_id res chain seq x y z
N MET A 1 -49.97 68.16 -62.51
CA MET A 1 -49.12 67.70 -63.61
C MET A 1 -47.69 67.63 -63.12
N LYS A 2 -47.13 66.41 -62.98
CA LYS A 2 -45.69 66.06 -62.84
C LYS A 2 -44.96 66.71 -61.64
N MET A 3 -43.97 66.15 -60.98
CA MET A 3 -43.09 64.98 -61.13
C MET A 3 -42.56 64.77 -59.70
N LEU A 4 -42.60 63.55 -59.13
CA LEU A 4 -41.45 62.64 -59.10
C LEU A 4 -40.18 63.34 -58.59
N SER A 5 -39.90 63.21 -57.29
CA SER A 5 -39.09 62.12 -56.71
C SER A 5 -37.64 62.56 -56.55
N PHE A 6 -36.90 61.89 -55.65
CA PHE A 6 -35.52 62.14 -55.18
C PHE A 6 -35.49 62.93 -53.86
N LEU A 7 -35.10 62.38 -52.71
CA LEU A 7 -34.39 61.14 -52.34
C LEU A 7 -34.96 60.74 -50.97
N ALA A 8 -35.73 59.66 -50.84
CA ALA A 8 -35.16 58.35 -50.51
C ALA A 8 -34.00 58.51 -49.52
N GLU A 9 -34.34 58.85 -48.28
CA GLU A 9 -33.45 58.67 -47.15
C GLU A 9 -33.04 57.19 -47.19
N GLU A 10 -31.75 56.96 -47.41
CA GLU A 10 -31.13 55.66 -47.54
C GLU A 10 -31.15 55.02 -46.15
N PHE A 11 -32.31 54.49 -45.79
CA PHE A 11 -32.46 53.65 -44.62
C PHE A 11 -31.63 52.39 -44.89
N HIS A 12 -30.48 52.32 -44.23
CA HIS A 12 -29.76 51.06 -44.07
C HIS A 12 -30.75 50.07 -43.47
N ASP A 13 -31.13 49.09 -44.28
CA ASP A 13 -31.97 47.98 -43.86
C ASP A 13 -31.29 47.32 -42.65
N ILE A 14 -31.89 47.50 -41.47
CA ILE A 14 -31.46 46.80 -40.27
C ILE A 14 -31.82 45.34 -40.49
N THR A 15 -30.81 44.51 -40.77
CA THR A 15 -31.00 43.08 -40.90
C THR A 15 -31.77 42.58 -39.67
N PRO A 16 -32.81 41.75 -39.86
CA PRO A 16 -33.56 41.20 -38.74
C PRO A 16 -32.58 40.51 -37.78
N PRO A 17 -32.80 40.61 -36.45
CA PRO A 17 -31.89 40.02 -35.48
C PRO A 17 -31.71 38.54 -35.82
N VAL A 18 -30.50 38.19 -36.24
CA VAL A 18 -30.13 36.81 -36.50
C VAL A 18 -30.07 36.11 -35.15
N ASP A 19 -30.94 35.13 -34.96
CA ASP A 19 -30.93 34.31 -33.74
C ASP A 19 -29.59 33.56 -33.65
N TYR A 20 -28.67 34.08 -32.83
CA TYR A 20 -27.39 33.43 -32.53
C TYR A 20 -27.53 32.23 -31.60
N SER A 21 -28.67 31.52 -31.63
CA SER A 21 -28.86 30.30 -30.86
C SER A 21 -28.19 29.13 -31.60
N LEU A 22 -26.87 29.24 -31.74
CA LEU A 22 -26.01 28.24 -32.39
C LEU A 22 -26.01 26.90 -31.64
N ILE A 23 -26.46 26.90 -30.39
CA ILE A 23 -26.48 25.72 -29.51
C ILE A 23 -27.90 25.54 -29.00
N PRO A 24 -28.60 24.47 -29.41
CA PRO A 24 -29.90 24.15 -28.85
C PRO A 24 -29.83 23.97 -27.33
N PRO A 25 -30.77 24.53 -26.54
CA PRO A 25 -30.75 24.40 -25.08
C PRO A 25 -30.65 22.95 -24.59
N TRP A 26 -31.23 21.99 -25.31
CA TRP A 26 -31.14 20.56 -25.00
C TRP A 26 -29.69 20.02 -25.05
N LEU A 27 -28.83 20.58 -25.90
CA LEU A 27 -27.41 20.19 -25.98
C LEU A 27 -26.66 20.57 -24.71
N VAL A 28 -26.99 21.71 -24.10
CA VAL A 28 -26.41 22.13 -22.82
C VAL A 28 -26.78 21.13 -21.72
N PHE A 29 -28.03 20.68 -21.67
CA PHE A 29 -28.46 19.64 -20.71
C PHE A 29 -27.73 18.31 -20.94
N VAL A 30 -27.51 17.90 -22.19
CA VAL A 30 -26.75 16.69 -22.53
C VAL A 30 -25.30 16.80 -22.07
N ILE A 31 -24.63 17.94 -22.34
CA ILE A 31 -23.23 18.16 -21.93
C ILE A 31 -23.10 18.14 -20.41
N VAL A 32 -24.01 18.81 -19.69
CA VAL A 32 -24.03 18.81 -18.21
C VAL A 32 -24.25 17.41 -17.67
N PHE A 33 -25.18 16.64 -18.24
CA PHE A 33 -25.44 15.26 -17.82
C PHE A 33 -24.24 14.34 -18.02
N VAL A 34 -23.57 14.44 -19.18
CA VAL A 34 -22.35 13.68 -19.48
C VAL A 34 -21.21 14.06 -18.54
N ALA A 35 -21.02 15.35 -18.27
CA ALA A 35 -20.01 15.83 -17.34
C ALA A 35 -20.24 15.31 -15.91
N LEU A 36 -21.50 15.33 -15.44
CA LEU A 36 -21.87 14.79 -14.12
C LEU A 36 -21.69 13.26 -14.06
N SER A 37 -22.06 12.53 -15.11
CA SER A 37 -21.83 11.08 -15.17
C SER A 37 -20.35 10.73 -15.15
N LEU A 38 -19.52 11.46 -15.90
CA LEU A 38 -18.06 11.27 -15.90
C LEU A 38 -17.47 11.57 -14.53
N LEU A 39 -17.89 12.67 -13.89
CA LEU A 39 -17.45 13.02 -12.54
C LEU A 39 -17.84 11.94 -11.53
N GLY A 40 -19.09 11.46 -11.58
CA GLY A 40 -19.58 10.36 -10.75
C GLY A 40 -18.79 9.07 -10.96
N LEU A 41 -18.48 8.72 -12.22
CA LEU A 41 -17.68 7.55 -12.55
C LEU A 41 -16.25 7.66 -11.99
N VAL A 42 -15.61 8.83 -12.15
CA VAL A 42 -14.28 9.09 -11.60
C VAL A 42 -14.30 8.97 -10.08
N VAL A 43 -15.24 9.63 -9.41
CA VAL A 43 -15.41 9.54 -7.94
C VAL A 43 -15.66 8.10 -7.51
N TRP A 44 -16.50 7.34 -8.23
CA TRP A 44 -16.78 5.94 -7.93
C TRP A 44 -15.54 5.05 -8.11
N LEU A 45 -14.75 5.25 -9.17
CA LEU A 45 -13.49 4.53 -9.37
C LEU A 45 -12.46 4.84 -8.28
N PHE A 46 -12.35 6.10 -7.87
CA PHE A 46 -11.51 6.50 -6.75
C PHE A 46 -12.02 5.94 -5.41
N ALA A 47 -13.32 5.97 -5.16
CA ALA A 47 -13.94 5.42 -3.96
C ALA A 47 -13.82 3.88 -3.89
N LYS A 48 -13.98 3.17 -5.02
CA LYS A 48 -13.78 1.72 -5.10
C LYS A 48 -12.31 1.32 -4.84
N ARG A 49 -11.36 2.19 -5.16
CA ARG A 49 -9.94 2.03 -4.81
C ARG A 49 -9.65 2.32 -3.34
N ARG A 50 -10.51 3.09 -2.66
CA ARG A 50 -10.45 3.35 -1.22
C ARG A 50 -11.17 2.21 -0.50
N LYS A 51 -10.50 1.07 -0.34
CA LYS A 51 -10.98 0.04 0.59
C LYS A 51 -11.16 0.72 1.97
N PRO A 52 -12.29 0.50 2.67
CA PRO A 52 -12.44 1.03 4.02
C PRO A 52 -11.25 0.55 4.87
N PRO A 53 -10.71 1.39 5.77
CA PRO A 53 -9.67 0.95 6.67
C PRO A 53 -10.30 -0.14 7.55
N LEU A 54 -9.99 -1.39 7.23
CA LEU A 54 -10.09 -2.48 8.18
C LEU A 54 -9.33 -2.03 9.45
N PRO A 55 -9.76 -2.43 10.66
CA PRO A 55 -8.98 -2.16 11.86
C PRO A 55 -7.52 -2.55 11.59
N PRO A 56 -6.54 -1.73 11.99
CA PRO A 56 -5.15 -1.99 11.66
C PRO A 56 -4.78 -3.36 12.24
N LYS A 57 -4.66 -4.37 11.38
CA LYS A 57 -4.12 -5.67 11.77
C LYS A 57 -2.74 -5.41 12.36
N LEU A 58 -2.45 -5.99 13.52
CA LEU A 58 -1.13 -5.83 14.11
C LEU A 58 -0.09 -6.35 13.10
N PRO A 59 1.09 -5.70 12.95
CA PRO A 59 2.15 -6.18 12.07
C PRO A 59 2.48 -7.67 12.29
N ARG A 60 2.36 -8.11 13.55
CA ARG A 60 2.50 -9.50 13.97
C ARG A 60 1.48 -10.44 13.32
N ASP A 61 0.19 -10.11 13.38
CA ASP A 61 -0.87 -10.95 12.81
C ASP A 61 -0.71 -11.09 11.30
N ILE A 62 -0.31 -10.01 10.64
CA ILE A 62 0.01 -10.00 9.20
C ILE A 62 1.19 -10.94 8.92
N ALA A 63 2.25 -10.85 9.71
CA ALA A 63 3.43 -11.71 9.54
C ALA A 63 3.10 -13.18 9.76
N LEU A 64 2.35 -13.52 10.81
CA LEU A 64 1.92 -14.89 11.09
C LEU A 64 1.03 -15.45 9.97
N GLU A 65 0.07 -14.67 9.47
CA GLU A 65 -0.77 -15.05 8.34
C GLU A 65 0.04 -15.28 7.06
N GLU A 66 1.05 -14.43 6.79
CA GLU A 66 1.95 -14.58 5.64
C GLU A 66 2.87 -15.80 5.77
N LEU A 67 3.38 -16.09 6.98
CA LEU A 67 4.18 -17.28 7.27
C LEU A 67 3.37 -18.57 7.14
N GLU A 68 2.13 -18.58 7.63
CA GLU A 68 1.21 -19.72 7.50
C GLU A 68 0.88 -20.00 6.03
N ARG A 69 0.64 -18.97 5.22
CA ARG A 69 0.45 -19.17 3.77
C ARG A 69 1.70 -19.74 3.10
N THR A 70 2.87 -19.26 3.51
CA THR A 70 4.15 -19.70 2.94
C THR A 70 4.44 -21.15 3.33
N SER A 71 4.00 -21.61 4.51
CA SER A 71 4.16 -23.01 4.94
C SER A 71 3.44 -24.00 4.02
N LEU A 72 2.28 -23.63 3.47
CA LEU A 72 1.52 -24.47 2.53
C LEU A 72 2.24 -24.70 1.19
N GLU A 73 3.24 -23.87 0.89
CA GLU A 73 4.02 -23.93 -0.34
C GLU A 73 5.41 -24.55 -0.14
N ILE A 74 5.71 -25.05 1.08
CA ILE A 74 7.05 -25.51 1.46
C ILE A 74 7.58 -26.67 0.59
N GLU A 75 6.72 -27.61 0.20
CA GLU A 75 7.07 -28.72 -0.69
C GLU A 75 7.11 -28.33 -2.18
N LYS A 76 6.44 -27.21 -2.53
CA LYS A 76 6.31 -26.75 -3.92
C LYS A 76 7.43 -25.79 -4.32
N MET A 77 8.08 -25.18 -3.33
CA MET A 77 9.08 -24.13 -3.52
C MET A 77 10.47 -24.69 -3.23
N SER A 78 11.49 -24.24 -3.98
CA SER A 78 12.86 -24.61 -3.64
C SER A 78 13.27 -23.98 -2.30
N PRO A 79 14.09 -24.64 -1.47
CA PRO A 79 14.57 -24.08 -0.20
C PRO A 79 15.23 -22.69 -0.35
N TYR A 80 15.89 -22.45 -1.48
CA TYR A 80 16.41 -21.14 -1.86
C TYR A 80 15.29 -20.08 -1.94
N GLN A 81 14.25 -20.30 -2.74
CA GLN A 81 13.13 -19.37 -2.88
C GLN A 81 12.36 -19.20 -1.57
N PHE A 82 12.21 -20.29 -0.82
CA PHE A 82 11.55 -20.28 0.49
C PHE A 82 12.29 -19.38 1.47
N SER A 83 13.62 -19.51 1.56
CA SER A 83 14.46 -18.67 2.43
C SER A 83 14.36 -17.18 2.10
N ILE A 84 14.24 -16.82 0.81
CA ILE A 84 14.03 -15.43 0.39
C ILE A 84 12.67 -14.95 0.90
N ARG A 85 11.62 -15.73 0.67
CA ARG A 85 10.26 -15.34 1.02
C ARG A 85 10.07 -15.16 2.53
N VAL A 86 10.56 -16.10 3.33
CA VAL A 86 10.47 -16.00 4.81
C VAL A 86 11.30 -14.83 5.34
N SER A 87 12.51 -14.63 4.80
CA SER A 87 13.35 -13.47 5.13
C SER A 87 12.63 -12.14 4.84
N ASP A 88 11.95 -12.03 3.70
CA ASP A 88 11.23 -10.82 3.32
C ASP A 88 10.05 -10.53 4.25
N ILE A 89 9.28 -11.57 4.63
CA ILE A 89 8.18 -11.46 5.59
C ILE A 89 8.71 -10.97 6.94
N LEU A 90 9.81 -11.56 7.43
CA LEU A 90 10.38 -11.18 8.73
C LEU A 90 10.95 -9.76 8.73
N ARG A 91 11.65 -9.37 7.66
CA ARG A 91 12.16 -7.98 7.52
C ARG A 91 11.02 -6.97 7.49
N LYS A 92 9.93 -7.28 6.77
CA LYS A 92 8.74 -6.44 6.72
C LYS A 92 8.07 -6.33 8.09
N TYR A 93 7.92 -7.44 8.81
CA TYR A 93 7.40 -7.46 10.18
C TYR A 93 8.20 -6.51 11.08
N VAL A 94 9.52 -6.69 11.14
CA VAL A 94 10.40 -5.88 11.99
C VAL A 94 10.40 -4.41 11.57
N THR A 95 10.39 -4.13 10.26
CA THR A 95 10.31 -2.76 9.74
C THR A 95 9.03 -2.06 10.18
N GLN A 96 7.89 -2.75 10.09
CA GLN A 96 6.58 -2.22 10.46
C GLN A 96 6.42 -2.08 11.98
N GLN A 97 6.87 -3.08 12.75
CA GLN A 97 6.77 -3.11 14.20
C GLN A 97 7.60 -2.00 14.85
N TYR A 98 8.80 -1.73 14.32
CA TYR A 98 9.77 -0.81 14.93
C TYR A 98 9.98 0.48 14.12
N GLY A 99 9.14 0.73 13.11
CA GLY A 99 9.16 1.98 12.33
C GLY A 99 10.45 2.23 11.55
N LEU A 100 11.13 1.17 11.10
CA LEU A 100 12.36 1.32 10.32
C LEU A 100 12.05 1.83 8.90
N PRO A 101 12.98 2.52 8.25
CA PRO A 101 12.84 2.87 6.84
C PRO A 101 12.69 1.61 5.99
N ALA A 102 11.70 1.59 5.09
CA ALA A 102 11.56 0.53 4.11
C ALA A 102 12.67 0.64 3.07
N THR A 103 13.79 -0.05 3.29
CA THR A 103 14.98 0.05 2.43
C THR A 103 15.43 -1.30 1.87
N ARG A 104 15.93 -1.30 0.63
CA ARG A 104 16.69 -2.41 0.02
C ARG A 104 18.08 -2.47 0.65
N GLN A 105 18.13 -2.85 1.91
CA GLN A 105 19.37 -2.98 2.67
C GLN A 105 19.85 -4.42 2.66
N THR A 106 21.17 -4.59 2.74
CA THR A 106 21.78 -5.88 3.03
C THR A 106 21.40 -6.34 4.45
N SER A 107 21.60 -7.62 4.78
CA SER A 107 21.38 -8.16 6.14
C SER A 107 22.14 -7.36 7.21
N ILE A 108 23.39 -6.99 6.92
CA ILE A 108 24.26 -6.24 7.82
C ILE A 108 23.74 -4.82 8.06
N GLU A 109 23.37 -4.12 6.99
CA GLU A 109 22.81 -2.76 7.09
C GLU A 109 21.49 -2.75 7.85
N PHE A 110 20.64 -3.76 7.62
CA PHE A 110 19.37 -3.91 8.31
C PHE A 110 19.56 -4.10 9.82
N LEU A 111 20.45 -5.02 10.23
CA LEU A 111 20.77 -5.23 11.65
C LEU A 111 21.42 -3.99 12.30
N THR A 112 22.23 -3.25 11.54
CA THR A 112 22.84 -1.99 12.00
C THR A 112 21.81 -0.88 12.18
N ALA A 113 20.83 -0.78 11.28
CA ALA A 113 19.73 0.17 11.39
C ALA A 113 18.83 -0.15 12.59
N LEU A 114 18.53 -1.43 12.81
CA LEU A 114 17.83 -1.95 13.98
C LEU A 114 18.49 -1.53 15.29
N ALA A 115 19.80 -1.73 15.40
CA ALA A 115 20.57 -1.39 16.60
C ALA A 115 20.53 0.12 16.95
N LYS A 116 20.20 0.98 15.98
CA LYS A 116 20.13 2.44 16.19
C LYS A 116 18.73 2.95 16.49
N ALA A 117 17.69 2.23 16.06
CA ALA A 117 16.33 2.76 16.00
C ALA A 117 15.38 2.18 17.06
N SER A 118 15.70 1.04 17.66
CA SER A 118 14.75 0.29 18.50
C SER A 118 15.36 -0.15 19.84
N PRO A 119 14.58 -0.20 20.94
CA PRO A 119 14.95 -0.91 22.16
C PRO A 119 14.79 -2.42 21.97
N PHE A 120 15.48 -3.02 21.00
CA PHE A 120 15.55 -4.48 20.90
C PHE A 120 16.27 -5.04 22.13
N SER A 121 15.73 -6.10 22.73
CA SER A 121 16.50 -6.90 23.69
C SER A 121 17.74 -7.49 23.00
N ALA A 122 18.79 -7.77 23.78
CA ALA A 122 19.99 -8.40 23.25
C ALA A 122 19.67 -9.81 22.68
N GLU A 123 18.73 -10.52 23.32
CA GLU A 123 18.27 -11.83 22.88
C GLU A 123 17.55 -11.78 21.53
N GLU A 124 16.58 -10.86 21.35
CA GLU A 124 15.87 -10.75 20.06
C GLU A 124 16.81 -10.38 18.92
N LYS A 125 17.82 -9.53 19.19
CA LYS A 125 18.79 -9.14 18.17
C LYS A 125 19.61 -10.36 17.72
N SER A 126 20.09 -11.15 18.67
CA SER A 126 20.82 -12.38 18.39
C SER A 126 19.96 -13.35 17.58
N LEU A 127 18.70 -13.55 17.96
CA LEU A 127 17.79 -14.45 17.24
C LEU A 127 17.56 -14.00 15.79
N LEU A 128 17.40 -12.70 15.55
CA LEU A 128 17.22 -12.16 14.21
C LEU A 128 18.51 -12.26 13.38
N GLU A 129 19.66 -12.02 13.99
CA GLU A 129 20.97 -12.15 13.34
C GLU A 129 21.24 -13.60 12.91
N ASP A 130 21.02 -14.55 13.81
CA ASP A 130 21.18 -15.98 13.53
C ASP A 130 20.26 -16.44 12.39
N PHE A 131 19.00 -16.01 12.41
CA PHE A 131 18.04 -16.29 11.34
C PHE A 131 18.49 -15.73 9.98
N LEU A 132 18.93 -14.46 9.93
CA LEU A 132 19.37 -13.83 8.69
C LEU A 132 20.65 -14.48 8.15
N ASN A 133 21.59 -14.84 9.02
CA ASN A 133 22.79 -15.58 8.65
C ASN A 133 22.45 -16.93 8.02
N ARG A 134 21.48 -17.66 8.59
CA ARG A 134 21.03 -18.94 8.05
C ARG A 134 20.36 -18.80 6.68
N CYS A 135 19.56 -17.75 6.48
CA CYS A 135 19.03 -17.41 5.17
C CYS A 135 20.15 -17.13 4.16
N ASP A 136 21.18 -16.39 4.55
CA ASP A 136 22.27 -16.01 3.66
C ASP A 136 23.16 -17.20 3.27
N LEU A 137 23.34 -18.18 4.17
CA LEU A 137 23.99 -19.46 3.85
C LEU A 137 23.23 -20.22 2.75
N ILE A 138 21.91 -20.32 2.87
CA ILE A 138 21.07 -20.99 1.85
C ILE A 138 21.13 -20.22 0.52
N LYS A 139 21.14 -18.89 0.55
CA LYS A 139 21.15 -18.05 -0.65
C LYS A 139 22.47 -18.05 -1.40
N PHE A 140 23.59 -18.03 -0.68
CA PHE A 140 24.90 -17.72 -1.29
C PHE A 140 25.94 -18.83 -1.16
N ALA A 141 25.85 -19.72 -0.17
CA ALA A 141 26.92 -20.67 0.13
C ALA A 141 26.91 -21.95 -0.72
N ARG A 142 26.10 -22.03 -1.78
CA ARG A 142 25.84 -23.27 -2.56
C ARG A 142 25.50 -24.47 -1.66
N TYR A 143 24.85 -24.18 -0.54
CA TYR A 143 24.40 -25.17 0.41
C TYR A 143 23.26 -25.97 -0.22
N GLU A 144 23.35 -27.31 -0.22
CA GLU A 144 22.22 -28.17 -0.62
C GLU A 144 21.19 -28.20 0.50
N ALA A 145 20.45 -27.08 0.62
CA ALA A 145 19.36 -26.96 1.57
C ALA A 145 18.25 -27.96 1.21
N THR A 146 17.69 -28.57 2.25
CA THR A 146 16.60 -29.54 2.15
C THR A 146 15.26 -28.91 2.55
N THR A 147 14.16 -29.61 2.29
CA THR A 147 12.84 -29.19 2.79
C THR A 147 12.81 -29.07 4.33
N SER A 148 13.55 -29.93 5.02
CA SER A 148 13.69 -29.86 6.48
C SER A 148 14.40 -28.58 6.96
N ASP A 149 15.36 -28.05 6.19
CA ASP A 149 15.94 -26.74 6.50
C ASP A 149 14.92 -25.61 6.37
N SER A 150 14.03 -25.69 5.37
CA SER A 150 12.91 -24.75 5.22
C SER A 150 11.94 -24.81 6.39
N GLU A 151 11.63 -26.02 6.89
CA GLU A 151 10.73 -26.21 8.04
C GLU A 151 11.33 -25.62 9.32
N LEU A 152 12.64 -25.85 9.55
CA LEU A 152 13.37 -25.26 10.67
C LEU A 152 13.37 -23.73 10.59
N LEU A 153 13.66 -23.18 9.40
CA LEU A 153 13.70 -21.74 9.15
C LEU A 153 12.33 -21.08 9.35
N LEU A 154 11.25 -21.76 8.93
CA LEU A 154 9.88 -21.34 9.19
C LEU A 154 9.58 -21.34 10.71
N GLY A 155 9.97 -22.40 11.42
CA GLY A 155 9.80 -22.51 12.86
C GLY A 155 10.51 -21.41 13.63
N GLU A 156 11.74 -21.07 13.24
CA GLU A 156 12.52 -19.96 13.80
C GLU A 156 11.80 -18.62 13.57
N ALA A 157 11.34 -18.36 12.35
CA ALA A 157 10.61 -17.13 12.02
C ALA A 157 9.31 -17.00 12.82
N ILE A 158 8.51 -18.08 12.93
CA ILE A 158 7.28 -18.08 13.73
C ILE A 158 7.59 -17.84 15.21
N ARG A 159 8.63 -18.49 15.76
CA ARG A 159 9.05 -18.29 17.16
C ARG A 159 9.47 -16.86 17.42
N PHE A 160 10.22 -16.25 16.50
CA PHE A 160 10.63 -14.85 16.62
C PHE A 160 9.42 -13.90 16.64
N VAL A 161 8.50 -14.05 15.69
CA VAL A 161 7.27 -13.23 15.63
C VAL A 161 6.37 -13.46 16.84
N LYS A 162 6.36 -14.68 17.40
CA LYS A 162 5.59 -14.99 18.61
C LYS A 162 6.24 -14.46 19.89
N GLY A 163 7.57 -14.57 20.01
CA GLY A 163 8.35 -14.25 21.21
C GLY A 163 8.42 -12.77 21.57
N GLY A 164 8.30 -11.86 20.58
CA GLY A 164 8.26 -10.40 20.84
C GLY A 164 7.02 -9.89 21.60
N GLU A 165 6.08 -10.77 21.94
CA GLU A 165 4.91 -10.44 22.76
C GLU A 165 5.22 -10.27 24.26
N LEU A 166 6.36 -10.80 24.74
CA LEU A 166 6.68 -10.76 26.16
C LEU A 166 7.15 -9.38 26.67
N GLU A 167 7.55 -8.46 25.77
CA GLU A 167 8.02 -7.11 26.18
C GLU A 167 7.04 -5.96 25.87
N THR A 168 6.12 -6.12 24.90
CA THR A 168 5.21 -5.02 24.49
C THR A 168 3.80 -5.08 25.10
N ALA A 169 3.48 -6.13 25.86
CA ALA A 169 2.21 -6.28 26.55
C ALA A 169 2.28 -5.81 28.01
N GLU A 170 2.72 -4.58 28.27
CA GLU A 170 2.33 -3.88 29.49
C GLU A 170 1.01 -3.17 29.18
N PRO A 171 -0.15 -3.67 29.66
CA PRO A 171 -1.43 -3.09 29.33
C PRO A 171 -1.52 -1.72 29.99
N GLU A 172 -1.90 -0.73 29.19
CA GLU A 172 -2.31 0.62 29.58
C GLU A 172 -3.56 0.56 30.48
N MET A 173 -3.44 0.01 31.69
CA MET A 173 -4.54 -0.20 32.65
C MET A 173 -4.18 0.27 34.07
N SER A 174 -3.16 1.13 34.23
CA SER A 174 -2.84 1.72 35.55
C SER A 174 -3.26 3.19 35.73
N ARG A 175 -3.89 3.84 34.74
CA ARG A 175 -4.25 5.28 34.84
C ARG A 175 -5.71 5.59 35.20
N ILE A 176 -6.50 4.64 35.71
CA ILE A 176 -7.91 4.92 36.14
C ILE A 176 -8.17 4.55 37.62
N ARG A 177 -7.16 4.61 38.49
CA ARG A 177 -7.37 4.66 39.96
C ARG A 177 -6.46 5.70 40.61
N SER A 178 -6.71 6.97 40.33
CA SER A 178 -6.34 8.06 41.26
C SER A 178 -7.09 9.35 40.90
N THR A 179 -8.41 9.32 41.10
CA THR A 179 -9.19 10.53 41.45
C THR A 179 -10.43 10.09 42.19
#